data_AF-A0A7Y2VCA9-F1
#
_entry.id   AF-A0A7Y2VCA9-F1
#
_cell.length_a   1.000
_cell.length_b   1.000
_cell.length_c   1.000
_cell.angle_alpha   90.00
_cell.angle_beta   90.00
_cell.angle_gamma   90.00
#
_symmetry.space_group_name_H-M   'P 1'
#
loop_
_entity.id
_entity.type
_entity.pdbx_description
1 polymer ?
#
loop_
_entity_poly.entity_id
_entity_poly.type
_entity_poly.pdbx_seq_one_letter_code
_entity_poly.pdbx_strand_id
1 'polypeptide(L)'
;YNNLQGEHIQLIDLKSPQQDKDYFYQDYDLQSKSADRIPDYRTQLLWEPNISLTGERLRIRFFTSDVRGTFEVSLEGFDKDGKPVSIKKYFKVE
;
A
#
# COMPACT_ATOMS: atom_id res chain seq x y z
N TYR A 1 1.84 -29.56 34.55
CA TYR A 1 1.42 -28.42 33.71
C TYR A 1 1.31 -28.95 32.27
N ASN A 2 0.17 -29.16 31.62
CA ASN A 2 -1.18 -28.68 31.81
C ASN A 2 -2.15 -29.69 31.18
N ASN A 3 -3.08 -30.22 31.96
CA ASN A 3 -4.25 -30.92 31.44
C ASN A 3 -5.46 -30.01 31.74
N LEU A 4 -5.53 -28.89 31.01
CA LEU A 4 -6.62 -27.93 31.13
C LEU A 4 -7.76 -28.43 30.25
N GLN A 5 -8.74 -29.09 30.87
CA GLN A 5 -9.99 -29.49 30.23
C GLN A 5 -11.17 -29.04 31.09
N GLY A 6 -12.17 -28.44 30.45
CA GLY A 6 -13.42 -27.99 31.06
C GLY A 6 -14.37 -27.47 29.98
N GLU A 7 -15.68 -27.57 30.20
CA GLU A 7 -16.73 -27.24 29.19
C GLU A 7 -16.64 -25.82 28.63
N HIS A 8 -15.95 -24.92 29.32
CA HIS A 8 -15.79 -23.51 28.94
C HIS A 8 -14.36 -23.13 28.56
N ILE A 9 -13.45 -24.10 28.38
CA ILE A 9 -12.07 -23.85 27.95
C ILE A 9 -11.99 -24.02 26.43
N GLN A 10 -11.72 -22.92 25.73
CA GLN A 10 -11.37 -22.94 24.31
C GLN A 10 -9.86 -22.74 24.15
N LEU A 11 -9.21 -23.70 23.51
CA LEU A 11 -7.83 -23.56 23.06
C LEU A 11 -7.85 -22.80 21.73
N ILE A 12 -7.30 -21.59 21.74
CA ILE A 12 -7.16 -20.77 20.53
C ILE A 12 -5.73 -20.93 20.04
N ASP A 13 -5.59 -21.42 18.80
CA ASP A 13 -4.30 -21.43 18.11
C ASP A 13 -4.00 -20.02 17.58
N LEU A 14 -3.12 -19.31 18.29
CA LEU A 14 -2.71 -17.96 17.92
C LEU A 14 -1.58 -18.05 16.89
N LYS A 15 -1.87 -17.62 15.67
CA LYS A 15 -0.84 -17.43 14.65
C LYS A 15 0.04 -16.25 15.04
N SER A 16 1.34 -16.38 14.79
CA SER A 16 2.28 -15.28 14.92
C SER A 16 1.87 -14.11 14.00
N PRO A 17 2.17 -12.86 14.39
CA PRO A 17 1.99 -11.70 13.52
C PRO A 17 2.69 -11.90 12.17
N GLN A 18 2.06 -11.44 11.09
CA GLN A 18 2.73 -11.37 9.80
C GLN A 18 3.79 -10.26 9.84
N GLN A 19 4.91 -10.49 9.17
CA GLN A 19 5.93 -9.46 9.01
C GLN A 19 5.39 -8.32 8.14
N ASP A 20 5.78 -7.09 8.48
CA ASP A 20 5.51 -5.94 7.63
C ASP A 20 6.13 -6.16 6.24
N LYS A 21 5.34 -5.86 5.21
CA LYS A 21 5.77 -6.01 3.83
C LYS A 21 6.39 -4.71 3.33
N ASP A 22 7.61 -4.81 2.84
CA ASP A 22 8.23 -3.74 2.06
C ASP A 22 7.60 -3.70 0.66
N TYR A 23 6.80 -2.67 0.42
CA TYR A 23 6.16 -2.46 -0.88
C TYR A 23 7.14 -1.82 -1.86
N PHE A 24 7.03 -2.23 -3.12
CA PHE A 24 7.88 -1.71 -4.18
C PHE A 24 7.62 -0.22 -4.41
N TYR A 25 8.69 0.57 -4.39
CA TYR A 25 8.68 1.99 -4.71
C TYR A 25 9.73 2.28 -5.78
N GLN A 26 9.30 2.82 -6.92
CA GLN A 26 10.23 3.20 -7.99
C GLN A 26 10.81 4.57 -7.70
N ASP A 27 12.13 4.67 -7.82
CA ASP A 27 12.89 5.92 -7.77
C ASP A 27 13.97 5.90 -8.86
N TYR A 28 13.81 6.71 -9.89
CA TYR A 28 14.79 6.80 -10.98
C TYR A 28 16.00 7.65 -10.63
N ASP A 29 15.90 8.55 -9.64
CA ASP A 29 17.01 9.42 -9.26
C ASP A 29 18.11 8.65 -8.52
N LEU A 30 17.73 7.53 -7.87
CA LEU A 30 18.63 6.68 -7.09
C LEU A 30 19.17 5.45 -7.84
N GLN A 31 18.65 5.15 -9.04
CA GLN A 31 19.05 3.97 -9.80
C GLN A 31 20.38 4.20 -10.55
N SER A 32 21.17 3.14 -10.72
CA SER A 32 22.39 3.22 -11.53
C SER A 32 22.06 3.39 -13.02
N LYS A 33 22.93 4.05 -13.79
CA LYS A 33 22.76 4.35 -15.23
C LYS A 33 22.38 3.16 -16.14
N SER A 34 22.48 1.91 -15.65
CA SER A 34 22.03 0.72 -16.38
C SER A 34 20.51 0.54 -16.36
N ALA A 35 19.81 1.05 -15.33
CA ALA A 35 18.35 0.99 -15.22
C ALA A 35 17.64 1.91 -16.21
N ASP A 36 18.28 3.03 -16.61
CA ASP A 36 17.78 3.97 -17.63
C ASP A 36 17.51 3.32 -19.00
N ARG A 37 18.02 2.09 -19.22
CA ARG A 37 17.90 1.37 -20.49
C ARG A 37 16.83 0.28 -20.45
N ILE A 38 16.19 0.04 -19.30
CA ILE A 38 15.17 -1.00 -19.15
C ILE A 38 13.80 -0.32 -19.18
N PRO A 39 12.94 -0.62 -20.17
CA PRO A 39 11.59 -0.07 -20.20
C PRO A 39 10.78 -0.48 -18.97
N ASP A 40 10.05 0.47 -18.38
CA ASP A 40 9.14 0.26 -17.26
C ASP A 40 7.72 -0.04 -17.73
N TYR A 41 7.30 -1.31 -17.57
CA TYR A 41 5.97 -1.78 -17.92
C TYR A 41 5.01 -1.92 -16.72
N ARG A 42 5.32 -1.32 -15.56
CA ARG A 42 4.46 -1.42 -14.37
C ARG A 42 3.09 -0.82 -14.64
N THR A 43 2.05 -1.56 -14.25
CA THR A 43 0.66 -1.08 -14.23
C THR A 43 0.26 -0.54 -12.85
N GLN A 44 0.90 -1.04 -11.79
CA GLN A 44 0.81 -0.48 -10.45
C GLN A 44 1.96 0.50 -10.20
N LEU A 45 1.64 1.79 -10.17
CA LEU A 45 2.64 2.84 -10.03
C LEU A 45 3.06 3.09 -8.58
N LEU A 46 2.12 2.93 -7.65
CA LEU A 46 2.31 3.05 -6.21
C LEU A 46 1.30 2.15 -5.48
N TRP A 47 1.75 1.53 -4.39
CA TRP A 47 0.87 0.93 -3.40
C TRP A 47 1.40 1.27 -2.01
N GLU A 48 0.65 2.10 -1.29
CA GLU A 48 0.98 2.56 0.05
C GLU A 48 -0.26 2.41 0.96
N PRO A 49 -0.38 1.29 1.69
CA PRO A 49 -1.55 1.03 2.52
C PRO A 49 -1.50 1.75 3.87
N ASN A 50 -0.32 2.21 4.30
CA ASN A 50 -0.09 2.75 5.64
C ASN A 50 0.04 4.27 5.57
N ILE A 51 -1.07 4.93 5.26
CA ILE A 51 -1.14 6.39 5.18
C ILE A 51 -1.82 6.95 6.43
N SER A 52 -1.16 7.90 7.09
CA SER A 52 -1.75 8.68 8.17
C SER A 52 -1.81 10.15 7.79
N LEU A 53 -3.01 10.75 7.88
CA LEU A 53 -3.22 12.17 7.63
C LEU A 53 -3.01 12.93 8.94
N THR A 54 -1.77 13.37 9.19
CA THR A 54 -1.39 14.08 10.43
C THR A 54 -1.67 15.59 10.40
N GLY A 55 -2.13 16.13 9.27
CA GLY A 55 -2.46 17.54 9.09
C GLY A 55 -3.50 17.75 7.98
N GLU A 56 -3.70 18.98 7.53
CA GLU A 56 -4.74 19.29 6.53
C GLU A 56 -4.46 18.73 5.12
N ARG A 57 -3.18 18.48 4.80
CA ARG A 57 -2.75 18.04 3.48
C ARG A 57 -1.64 17.00 3.59
N LEU A 58 -1.76 15.95 2.78
CA LEU A 58 -0.71 14.97 2.53
C LEU A 58 -0.23 15.12 1.09
N ARG A 59 1.08 15.14 0.88
CA ARG A 59 1.69 15.14 -0.46
C ARG A 59 2.37 13.80 -0.71
N ILE A 60 1.89 13.08 -1.72
CA ILE A 60 2.48 11.84 -2.20
C ILE A 60 3.19 12.12 -3.53
N ARG A 61 4.40 11.60 -3.69
CA ARG A 61 5.19 11.67 -4.93
C ARG A 61 5.56 10.24 -5.33
N PHE A 62 5.50 9.96 -6.62
CA PHE A 62 5.89 8.68 -7.19
C PHE A 62 6.21 8.90 -8.69
N PHE A 63 6.97 7.99 -9.27
CA PHE A 63 7.25 7.98 -10.71
C PHE A 63 6.21 7.14 -11.47
N THR A 64 5.81 7.62 -12.64
CA THR A 64 5.01 6.85 -13.61
C THR A 64 5.87 5.83 -14.34
N SER A 65 5.24 4.87 -15.00
CA SER A 65 5.90 3.92 -15.92
C SER A 65 5.90 4.44 -17.35
N ASP A 66 6.52 3.70 -18.27
CA ASP A 66 6.51 4.01 -19.71
C ASP A 66 5.19 3.64 -20.40
N VAL A 67 4.24 3.05 -19.65
CA VAL A 67 2.94 2.65 -20.17
C VAL A 67 2.01 3.86 -20.28
N ARG A 68 1.68 4.21 -21.51
CA ARG A 68 0.65 5.23 -21.80
C ARG A 68 -0.73 4.71 -21.47
N GLY A 69 -1.56 5.56 -20.87
CA GLY A 69 -2.93 5.20 -20.53
C GLY A 69 -3.53 6.08 -19.45
N THR A 70 -4.74 5.72 -19.05
CA THR A 70 -5.44 6.34 -17.92
C THR A 70 -5.27 5.46 -16.68
N PHE A 71 -4.71 6.03 -15.63
CA PHE A 71 -4.49 5.37 -14.35
C PHE A 71 -5.50 5.87 -13.31
N GLU A 72 -5.87 4.99 -12.39
CA GLU A 72 -6.71 5.29 -11.23
C GLU A 72 -5.84 5.55 -10.00
N VAL A 73 -6.16 6.62 -9.27
CA VAL A 73 -5.73 6.85 -7.89
C VAL A 73 -6.93 6.51 -7.01
N SER A 74 -6.78 5.49 -6.17
CA SER A 74 -7.77 5.11 -5.16
C SER A 74 -7.23 5.40 -3.77
N LEU A 75 -7.99 6.13 -2.96
CA LEU A 75 -7.71 6.37 -1.55
C LEU A 75 -8.89 5.89 -0.73
N GLU A 76 -8.63 4.92 0.14
CA GLU A 76 -9.65 4.30 1.00
C GLU A 76 -9.18 4.34 2.45
N GLY A 77 -10.14 4.45 3.38
CA GLY A 77 -9.84 4.49 4.80
C GLY A 77 -11.05 4.85 5.64
N PHE A 78 -10.79 5.34 6.85
CA PHE A 78 -11.82 5.78 7.79
C PHE A 78 -11.54 7.20 8.26
N ASP A 79 -12.60 7.99 8.43
CA ASP A 79 -12.49 9.30 9.06
C ASP A 79 -12.33 9.18 10.60
N LYS A 80 -12.19 10.33 11.27
CA LYS A 80 -12.04 10.42 12.73
C LYS A 80 -13.23 9.85 13.52
N ASP A 81 -14.40 9.72 12.88
CA ASP A 81 -15.63 9.20 13.48
C ASP A 81 -15.81 7.70 13.13
N GLY A 82 -14.83 7.07 12.48
CA GLY A 82 -14.86 5.67 12.05
C GLY A 82 -15.74 5.42 10.83
N LYS A 83 -16.12 6.46 10.07
CA LYS A 83 -16.91 6.29 8.85
C LYS A 83 -16.00 5.96 7.67
N PRO A 84 -16.36 4.97 6.84
CA PRO A 84 -15.55 4.62 5.68
C PRO A 84 -15.55 5.75 4.65
N VAL A 85 -14.38 6.00 4.07
CA VAL A 85 -14.15 6.98 3.00
C VAL A 85 -13.50 6.25 1.82
N SER A 86 -13.99 6.52 0.60
CA SER A 86 -13.39 6.05 -0.64
C SER A 86 -13.40 7.18 -1.67
N ILE A 87 -12.23 7.51 -2.20
CA ILE A 87 -12.02 8.59 -3.17
C ILE A 87 -11.29 8.01 -4.36
N LYS A 88 -11.82 8.27 -5.56
CA LYS A 88 -11.19 7.89 -6.83
C LYS A 88 -10.90 9.11 -7.69
N LYS A 89 -9.73 9.11 -8.31
CA LYS A 89 -9.32 10.09 -9.31
C LYS A 89 -8.63 9.39 -10.46
N TYR A 90 -8.63 10.02 -11.62
CA TYR A 90 -7.97 9.50 -12.81
C TYR A 90 -6.99 10.53 -13.35
N PHE A 91 -5.86 10.05 -13.85
CA PHE A 91 -4.90 10.86 -14.58
C PHE A 91 -4.38 10.10 -15.80
N LYS A 92 -3.85 10.83 -16.77
CA LYS A 92 -3.35 10.27 -18.01
C LYS A 92 -1.84 10.39 -18.09
N VAL A 93 -1.20 9.32 -18.56
CA VAL A 93 0.22 9.27 -18.93
C VAL A 93 0.29 9.24 -20.46
N GLU A 94 1.06 10.15 -21.04
CA GLU A 94 1.21 10.38 -22.49
C GLU A 94 2.68 10.36 -22.91
#